data_AF-A0A8S1IKB3-F1
#
_entry.id   AF-A0A8S1IKB3-F1
#
_cell.length_a   1.000
_cell.length_b   1.000
_cell.length_c   1.000
_cell.angle_alpha   90.00
_cell.angle_beta   90.00
_cell.angle_gamma   90.00
#
_symmetry.space_group_name_H-M   'P 1'
#
loop_
_entity.id
_entity.type
_entity.pdbx_description
1 polymer ?
#
loop_
_entity_poly.entity_id
_entity_poly.type
_entity_poly.pdbx_seq_one_letter_code
_entity_poly.pdbx_strand_id
1 'polypeptide(L)'
;MRSSVAEDGLLPQKMSRGPPCSLSVLCVGIGLPEDNDWVLYGPEADKTMGMRNLITYALARASGRYAARTRYCEVFLVADGGKLSKRHYHGVYILAEKLKRGNERIDIKKREGDDLSGGYIFKYDNDNNDPGDTVFAASLSNLLMIVTYPKSKAIKEKEVSWIKSFEAALIAEEFDDPVEGYLPFIDLPSFVDYWIVSEISKNPDSYRGSAFMHKDRGGPLKMGPVWDYNEAFGTCCGFPIEGFQNNGRSTGRSGGSAISPEGWRFSICAEPWRCRVDPLDGVSLWYRRLWQDPSFRASAEVRWTRLRAGAFSDERVKGIIADARLGLKDAALRNYKRWKRVLGGGNDAKNAKIWQAEVDALETWLMERLLWMDAQLLGELPSLGEIPDSSDGGQHQHQHEQGDASVG
;
A
#
# COMPACT_ATOMS: atom_id res chain seq x y z
N MET A 1 2.82 10.96 -28.76
CA MET A 1 2.14 10.52 -30.00
C MET A 1 0.77 9.96 -29.64
N ARG A 2 -0.31 10.55 -30.15
CA ARG A 2 -1.61 9.91 -30.37
C ARG A 2 -2.12 10.46 -31.70
N SER A 3 -2.40 9.58 -32.66
CA SER A 3 -2.98 9.94 -33.96
C SER A 3 -4.49 9.78 -33.92
N SER A 4 -5.16 10.87 -34.33
CA SER A 4 -6.51 11.04 -34.91
C SER A 4 -7.64 10.05 -34.61
N VAL A 5 -8.76 10.61 -34.15
CA VAL A 5 -10.05 10.49 -34.85
C VAL A 5 -10.65 11.90 -34.91
N ALA A 6 -11.09 12.31 -36.10
CA ALA A 6 -11.84 13.54 -36.35
C ALA A 6 -13.31 13.16 -36.54
N GLU A 7 -14.23 13.93 -35.96
CA GLU A 7 -15.56 14.22 -36.52
C GLU A 7 -16.12 15.49 -35.84
N ASP A 8 -16.79 16.29 -36.66
CA ASP A 8 -17.03 17.73 -36.52
C ASP A 8 -18.05 18.16 -35.46
N GLY A 9 -17.91 19.41 -35.00
CA GLY A 9 -19.06 20.22 -34.55
C GLY A 9 -18.82 21.14 -33.33
N LEU A 10 -18.66 22.44 -33.60
CA LEU A 10 -18.69 23.61 -32.70
C LEU A 10 -17.40 23.97 -31.92
N LEU A 11 -16.76 25.04 -32.42
CA LEU A 11 -15.60 25.73 -31.85
C LEU A 11 -15.88 26.31 -30.45
N PRO A 12 -14.85 26.30 -29.58
CA PRO A 12 -14.50 27.51 -28.86
C PRO A 12 -13.02 27.89 -29.05
N GLN A 13 -12.82 29.20 -29.16
CA GLN A 13 -11.60 30.02 -29.24
C GLN A 13 -10.22 29.33 -29.10
N LYS A 14 -9.36 29.58 -30.10
CA LYS A 14 -7.91 29.29 -30.10
C LYS A 14 -7.23 29.89 -28.86
N MET A 15 -6.93 29.07 -27.85
CA MET A 15 -5.71 29.27 -27.06
C MET A 15 -4.53 28.91 -27.96
N SER A 16 -3.58 29.85 -28.14
CA SER A 16 -2.35 29.55 -28.88
C SER A 16 -1.66 28.37 -28.21
N ARG A 17 -1.48 27.26 -28.94
CA ARG A 17 -0.60 26.18 -28.50
C ARG A 17 0.79 26.78 -28.32
N GLY A 18 1.26 26.86 -27.07
CA GLY A 18 2.66 27.15 -26.78
C GLY A 18 3.56 26.15 -27.52
N PRO A 19 4.86 26.45 -27.67
CA PRO A 19 5.80 25.56 -28.35
C PRO A 19 5.73 24.15 -27.76
N PRO A 20 5.93 23.09 -28.56
CA PRO A 20 5.82 21.71 -28.09
C PRO A 20 6.87 21.45 -27.00
N CYS A 21 6.44 21.38 -25.74
CA CYS A 21 7.24 20.81 -24.66
C CYS A 21 7.50 19.34 -24.99
N SER A 22 8.76 18.93 -24.96
CA SER A 22 9.11 17.51 -25.10
C SER A 22 9.54 16.96 -23.75
N LEU A 23 8.96 15.81 -23.39
CA LEU A 23 9.31 15.05 -22.20
C LEU A 23 10.14 13.84 -22.65
N SER A 24 11.39 13.79 -22.21
CA SER A 24 12.24 12.62 -22.41
C SER A 24 12.38 11.89 -21.08
N VAL A 25 12.02 10.61 -21.07
CA VAL A 25 12.12 9.72 -19.90
C VAL A 25 13.18 8.67 -20.22
N LEU A 26 14.25 8.63 -19.43
CA LEU A 26 15.24 7.57 -19.51
C LEU A 26 14.92 6.52 -18.45
N CYS A 27 14.50 5.33 -18.87
CA CYS A 27 14.26 4.19 -18.00
C CYS A 27 15.22 3.05 -18.36
N VAL A 28 15.84 2.44 -17.35
CA VAL A 28 16.72 1.27 -17.53
C VAL A 28 15.86 0.02 -17.56
N GLY A 29 15.99 -0.81 -18.60
CA GLY A 29 15.38 -2.16 -18.69
C GLY A 29 13.89 -2.20 -18.34
N ILE A 30 13.03 -1.67 -19.23
CA ILE A 30 11.63 -1.39 -18.87
C ILE A 30 10.92 -2.64 -18.38
N GLY A 31 10.90 -3.77 -19.10
CA GLY A 31 10.36 -5.04 -18.58
C GLY A 31 8.95 -4.93 -17.94
N LEU A 32 8.21 -3.89 -18.31
CA LEU A 32 6.83 -3.62 -17.96
C LEU A 32 5.99 -4.04 -19.17
N PRO A 33 4.77 -4.56 -18.98
CA PRO A 33 3.89 -4.87 -20.10
C PRO A 33 3.59 -3.70 -21.00
N GLU A 34 3.19 -4.01 -22.22
CA GLU A 34 2.74 -3.01 -23.18
C GLU A 34 1.46 -2.33 -22.69
N ASP A 35 1.47 -0.99 -22.62
CA ASP A 35 0.30 -0.19 -22.31
C ASP A 35 0.53 1.27 -22.77
N ASN A 36 -0.54 2.05 -22.86
CA ASN A 36 -0.54 3.45 -23.26
C ASN A 36 -0.86 4.44 -22.12
N ASP A 37 -1.22 3.95 -20.92
CA ASP A 37 -1.51 4.77 -19.74
C ASP A 37 -0.58 4.42 -18.57
N TRP A 38 0.35 5.34 -18.34
CA TRP A 38 1.36 5.28 -17.29
C TRP A 38 1.27 6.48 -16.38
N VAL A 39 1.63 6.28 -15.11
CA VAL A 39 1.80 7.35 -14.13
C VAL A 39 3.28 7.66 -14.02
N LEU A 40 3.62 8.94 -14.10
CA LEU A 40 4.96 9.43 -13.83
C LEU A 40 4.93 10.17 -12.50
N TYR A 41 5.22 9.45 -11.42
CA TYR A 41 5.13 9.95 -10.05
C TYR A 41 6.43 10.64 -9.63
N GLY A 42 6.34 11.92 -9.25
CA GLY A 42 7.45 12.66 -8.66
C GLY A 42 7.41 12.51 -7.13
N PRO A 43 8.45 11.96 -6.47
CA PRO A 43 8.52 11.86 -5.03
C PRO A 43 8.88 13.23 -4.43
N GLU A 44 7.91 14.15 -4.40
CA GLU A 44 8.15 15.57 -4.09
C GLU A 44 8.71 15.78 -2.67
N ALA A 45 7.97 15.30 -1.65
CA ALA A 45 8.35 15.41 -0.24
C ALA A 45 9.00 14.13 0.30
N ASP A 46 8.93 13.01 -0.43
CA ASP A 46 9.55 11.77 -0.03
C ASP A 46 11.07 11.83 -0.24
N LYS A 47 11.76 12.14 0.86
CA LYS A 47 13.22 12.21 0.96
C LYS A 47 13.94 10.89 0.66
N THR A 48 13.24 9.76 0.62
CA THR A 48 13.82 8.49 0.18
C THR A 48 13.74 8.29 -1.34
N MET A 49 13.26 9.30 -2.09
CA MET A 49 13.07 9.28 -3.54
C MET A 49 11.97 8.30 -3.98
N GLY A 50 10.92 8.11 -3.18
CA GLY A 50 9.79 7.26 -3.52
C GLY A 50 9.97 5.78 -3.12
N MET A 51 10.99 5.44 -2.32
CA MET A 51 11.21 4.05 -1.87
C MET A 51 10.00 3.51 -1.09
N ARG A 52 9.23 4.37 -0.42
CA ARG A 52 8.02 3.97 0.31
C ARG A 52 6.98 3.32 -0.60
N ASN A 53 6.67 3.95 -1.74
CA ASN A 53 5.80 3.37 -2.77
C ASN A 53 6.40 2.10 -3.37
N LEU A 54 7.70 2.09 -3.65
CA LEU A 54 8.40 0.93 -4.20
C LEU A 54 8.27 -0.31 -3.30
N ILE A 55 8.57 -0.15 -2.01
CA ILE A 55 8.55 -1.22 -1.01
C ILE A 55 7.13 -1.77 -0.90
N THR A 56 6.12 -0.92 -0.70
CA THR A 56 4.73 -1.38 -0.57
C THR A 56 4.28 -2.15 -1.80
N TYR A 57 4.55 -1.64 -3.01
CA TYR A 57 4.12 -2.32 -4.23
C TYR A 57 4.90 -3.62 -4.46
N ALA A 58 6.17 -3.69 -4.07
CA ALA A 58 6.96 -4.92 -4.10
C ALA A 58 6.39 -5.98 -3.14
N LEU A 59 6.04 -5.60 -1.90
CA LEU A 59 5.43 -6.49 -0.93
C LEU A 59 4.05 -6.99 -1.38
N ALA A 60 3.19 -6.11 -1.90
CA ALA A 60 1.90 -6.52 -2.46
C ALA A 60 2.04 -7.51 -3.62
N ARG A 61 3.02 -7.31 -4.52
CA ARG A 61 3.31 -8.31 -5.56
C ARG A 61 3.86 -9.62 -4.99
N ALA A 62 4.71 -9.53 -3.97
CA ALA A 62 5.32 -10.71 -3.35
C ALA A 62 4.32 -11.52 -2.51
N SER A 63 3.19 -10.93 -2.09
CA SER A 63 2.04 -11.68 -1.58
C SER A 63 1.23 -12.37 -2.68
N GLY A 64 1.53 -12.14 -3.96
CA GLY A 64 0.79 -12.73 -5.09
C GLY A 64 -0.43 -11.92 -5.50
N ARG A 65 -0.56 -10.67 -5.05
CA ARG A 65 -1.58 -9.73 -5.54
C ARG A 65 -1.03 -8.85 -6.63
N TYR A 66 -1.91 -8.38 -7.51
CA TYR A 66 -1.52 -7.29 -8.40
C TYR A 66 -1.28 -6.02 -7.57
N ALA A 67 -0.16 -5.37 -7.85
CA ALA A 67 0.12 -3.99 -7.50
C ALA A 67 1.01 -3.40 -8.59
N ALA A 68 0.85 -2.11 -8.85
CA ALA A 68 1.51 -1.44 -9.96
C ALA A 68 3.02 -1.73 -9.99
N ARG A 69 3.49 -2.32 -11.09
CA ARG A 69 4.93 -2.46 -11.35
C ARG A 69 5.54 -1.09 -11.56
N THR A 70 6.74 -0.92 -11.06
CA THR A 70 7.42 0.37 -11.03
C THR A 70 8.84 0.29 -11.59
N ARG A 71 9.29 1.41 -12.15
CA ARG A 71 10.68 1.66 -12.53
C ARG A 71 11.08 3.07 -12.10
N TYR A 72 12.27 3.20 -11.53
CA TYR A 72 12.87 4.51 -11.37
C TYR A 72 13.34 5.03 -12.73
N CYS A 73 13.06 6.31 -12.99
CA CYS A 73 13.53 6.99 -14.18
C CYS A 73 13.98 8.40 -13.80
N GLU A 74 15.01 8.90 -14.48
CA GLU A 74 15.40 10.30 -14.41
C GLU A 74 14.68 11.07 -15.52
N VAL A 75 14.04 12.17 -15.15
CA VAL A 75 13.24 12.97 -16.08
C VAL A 75 14.02 14.21 -16.52
N PHE A 76 13.97 14.49 -17.83
CA PHE A 76 14.48 15.73 -18.39
C PHE A 76 13.36 16.46 -19.11
N LEU A 77 13.10 17.71 -18.71
CA LEU A 77 12.02 18.54 -19.25
C LEU A 77 12.60 19.66 -20.12
N VAL A 78 12.31 19.59 -21.43
CA VAL A 78 12.69 20.60 -22.41
C VAL A 78 11.45 21.44 -22.72
N ALA A 79 11.30 22.57 -22.03
CA ALA A 79 10.16 23.48 -22.20
C ALA A 79 10.41 24.57 -23.26
N ASP A 80 11.67 24.85 -23.57
CA ASP A 80 12.11 25.91 -24.49
C ASP A 80 12.22 25.46 -25.97
N GLY A 81 11.95 24.18 -26.25
CA GLY A 81 12.17 23.57 -27.57
C GLY A 81 13.66 23.42 -27.95
N GLY A 82 14.58 23.65 -27.01
CA GLY A 82 16.03 23.55 -27.24
C GLY A 82 16.55 22.11 -27.23
N LYS A 83 17.86 21.96 -27.46
CA LYS A 83 18.51 20.63 -27.39
C LYS A 83 18.56 20.10 -25.95
N LEU A 84 18.18 18.84 -25.76
CA LEU A 84 18.31 18.10 -24.50
C LEU A 84 19.73 18.23 -23.93
N SER A 85 19.84 18.56 -22.64
CA SER A 85 21.12 18.66 -21.93
C SER A 85 20.88 18.50 -20.42
N LYS A 86 21.97 18.40 -19.64
CA LYS A 86 21.91 18.26 -18.17
C LYS A 86 21.13 19.39 -17.47
N ARG A 87 21.02 20.58 -18.09
CA ARG A 87 20.23 21.70 -17.54
C ARG A 87 18.74 21.39 -17.42
N HIS A 88 18.25 20.44 -18.22
CA HIS A 88 16.85 20.03 -18.26
C HIS A 88 16.50 18.98 -17.20
N TYR A 89 17.48 18.52 -16.40
CA TYR A 89 17.22 17.55 -15.35
C TYR A 89 16.12 18.04 -14.40
N HIS A 90 15.09 17.22 -14.26
CA HIS A 90 13.89 17.50 -13.49
C HIS A 90 13.72 16.58 -12.28
N GLY A 91 14.65 15.65 -12.06
CA GLY A 91 14.64 14.80 -10.86
C GLY A 91 14.42 13.33 -11.15
N VAL A 92 14.36 12.58 -10.05
CA VAL A 92 14.01 11.16 -10.01
C VAL A 92 12.49 11.04 -9.96
N TYR A 93 11.95 10.11 -10.74
CA TYR A 93 10.54 9.77 -10.80
C TYR A 93 10.35 8.26 -10.71
N ILE A 94 9.15 7.84 -10.33
CA ILE A 94 8.67 6.47 -10.46
C ILE A 94 7.72 6.42 -11.64
N LEU A 95 8.10 5.69 -12.68
CA LEU A 95 7.18 5.23 -13.72
C LEU A 95 6.37 4.06 -13.15
N ALA A 96 5.06 4.21 -13.07
CA ALA A 96 4.15 3.23 -12.50
C ALA A 96 2.96 2.95 -13.43
N GLU A 97 2.38 1.76 -13.30
CA GLU A 97 1.13 1.41 -13.98
C GLU A 97 -0.04 2.22 -13.40
N LYS A 98 -0.82 2.89 -14.26
CA LYS A 98 -2.13 3.41 -13.86
C LYS A 98 -3.04 2.24 -13.44
N LEU A 99 -3.70 2.34 -12.29
CA LEU A 99 -4.69 1.34 -11.88
C LEU A 99 -5.91 1.41 -12.80
N LYS A 100 -6.08 0.38 -13.62
CA LYS A 100 -7.19 0.23 -14.56
C LYS A 100 -7.44 -1.24 -14.87
N ARG A 101 -8.59 -1.53 -15.49
CA ARG A 101 -8.92 -2.86 -16.00
C ARG A 101 -7.91 -3.28 -17.05
N GLY A 102 -7.41 -4.51 -16.95
CA GLY A 102 -6.56 -5.13 -17.96
C GLY A 102 -6.05 -6.50 -17.49
N ASN A 103 -5.74 -7.39 -18.43
CA ASN A 103 -5.36 -8.77 -18.14
C ASN A 103 -4.05 -8.86 -17.32
N GLU A 104 -3.13 -7.92 -17.53
CA GLU A 104 -1.90 -7.79 -16.73
C GLU A 104 -2.01 -6.71 -15.65
N ARG A 105 -3.22 -6.25 -15.34
CA ARG A 105 -3.51 -5.24 -14.31
C ARG A 105 -4.63 -5.73 -13.38
N ILE A 106 -5.69 -4.94 -13.21
CA ILE A 106 -6.89 -5.38 -12.50
C ILE A 106 -7.70 -6.24 -13.48
N ASP A 107 -7.50 -7.55 -13.40
CA ASP A 107 -8.13 -8.50 -14.29
C ASP A 107 -9.56 -8.80 -13.85
N ILE A 108 -10.49 -8.03 -14.41
CA ILE A 108 -11.93 -8.23 -14.27
C ILE A 108 -12.57 -8.22 -15.66
N LYS A 109 -13.67 -8.96 -15.80
CA LYS A 109 -14.43 -9.00 -17.04
C LYS A 109 -14.95 -7.61 -17.39
N LYS A 110 -14.92 -7.31 -18.68
CA LYS A 110 -15.53 -6.09 -19.21
C LYS A 110 -17.03 -6.10 -18.89
N ARG A 111 -17.56 -4.93 -18.54
CA ARG A 111 -19.01 -4.78 -18.39
C ARG A 111 -19.67 -4.78 -19.77
N GLU A 112 -20.63 -5.67 -19.96
CA GLU A 112 -21.40 -5.82 -21.20
C GLU A 112 -22.86 -6.13 -20.84
N GLY A 113 -23.80 -5.45 -21.50
CA GLY A 113 -25.24 -5.62 -21.27
C GLY A 113 -25.71 -5.19 -19.88
N ASP A 114 -26.77 -5.84 -19.40
CA ASP A 114 -27.48 -5.51 -18.16
C ASP A 114 -27.04 -6.33 -16.94
N ASP A 115 -25.95 -7.09 -17.04
CA ASP A 115 -25.40 -7.86 -15.92
C ASP A 115 -24.75 -6.91 -14.90
N LEU A 116 -25.38 -6.81 -13.73
CA LEU A 116 -24.95 -5.94 -12.62
C LEU A 116 -24.20 -6.69 -11.52
N SER A 117 -23.87 -7.97 -11.75
CA SER A 117 -23.23 -8.81 -10.73
C SER A 117 -21.76 -8.47 -10.49
N GLY A 118 -21.13 -7.63 -11.31
CA GLY A 118 -19.73 -7.23 -11.17
C GLY A 118 -19.17 -6.52 -12.40
N GLY A 119 -17.84 -6.52 -12.54
CA GLY A 119 -17.13 -5.76 -13.56
C GLY A 119 -16.83 -4.32 -13.12
N TYR A 120 -16.59 -4.11 -11.83
CA TYR A 120 -16.36 -2.78 -11.24
C TYR A 120 -14.96 -2.65 -10.64
N ILE A 121 -14.35 -1.48 -10.83
CA ILE A 121 -13.21 -0.99 -10.05
C ILE A 121 -13.68 0.29 -9.37
N PHE A 122 -13.47 0.37 -8.07
CA PHE A 122 -13.91 1.50 -7.28
C PHE A 122 -12.93 1.73 -6.15
N LYS A 123 -13.06 2.86 -5.46
CA LYS A 123 -12.21 3.20 -4.34
C LYS A 123 -12.98 3.99 -3.30
N TYR A 124 -12.53 3.91 -2.06
CA TYR A 124 -12.81 4.94 -1.09
C TYR A 124 -11.76 6.04 -1.24
N ASP A 125 -12.22 7.28 -1.41
CA ASP A 125 -11.40 8.46 -1.56
C ASP A 125 -12.20 9.71 -1.13
N ASN A 126 -11.52 10.74 -0.65
CA ASN A 126 -12.17 11.94 -0.12
C ASN A 126 -12.70 12.87 -1.22
N ASP A 127 -11.89 13.12 -2.26
CA ASP A 127 -12.24 14.06 -3.34
C ASP A 127 -11.54 13.76 -4.67
N ASN A 128 -10.80 12.66 -4.77
CA ASN A 128 -10.00 12.35 -5.95
C ASN A 128 -10.80 11.54 -6.99
N ASN A 129 -11.68 12.21 -7.75
CA ASN A 129 -12.40 11.63 -8.88
C ASN A 129 -11.99 12.25 -10.23
N ASP A 130 -11.86 11.39 -11.26
CA ASP A 130 -11.61 11.80 -12.64
C ASP A 130 -12.94 12.13 -13.36
N PRO A 131 -12.92 12.93 -14.45
CA PRO A 131 -14.06 13.05 -15.34
C PRO A 131 -14.61 11.68 -15.79
N GLY A 132 -15.91 11.46 -15.55
CA GLY A 132 -16.59 10.20 -15.88
C GLY A 132 -16.58 9.14 -14.77
N ASP A 133 -15.98 9.43 -13.61
CA ASP A 133 -16.21 8.66 -12.39
C ASP A 133 -17.60 8.95 -11.81
N THR A 134 -18.16 7.97 -11.11
CA THR A 134 -19.42 8.15 -10.35
C THR A 134 -19.16 8.00 -8.86
N VAL A 135 -19.68 8.94 -8.07
CA VAL A 135 -19.71 8.86 -6.61
C VAL A 135 -21.02 8.21 -6.17
N PHE A 136 -20.96 7.29 -5.21
CA PHE A 136 -22.12 6.70 -4.56
C PHE A 136 -21.91 6.62 -3.04
N ALA A 137 -23.00 6.62 -2.27
CA ALA A 137 -22.95 6.41 -0.83
C ALA A 137 -23.10 4.91 -0.53
N ALA A 138 -22.13 4.35 0.19
CA ALA A 138 -22.25 3.07 0.87
C ALA A 138 -23.15 3.23 2.11
N SER A 139 -23.67 2.11 2.64
CA SER A 139 -24.61 2.11 3.76
C SER A 139 -23.94 2.46 5.09
N LEU A 140 -22.69 2.04 5.30
CA LEU A 140 -21.96 2.31 6.52
C LEU A 140 -21.59 3.79 6.58
N SER A 141 -22.15 4.53 7.55
CA SER A 141 -21.88 5.95 7.81
C SER A 141 -21.93 6.89 6.60
N ASN A 142 -22.66 6.53 5.54
CA ASN A 142 -22.64 7.22 4.25
C ASN A 142 -21.23 7.39 3.66
N LEU A 143 -20.35 6.39 3.83
CA LEU A 143 -19.02 6.39 3.19
C LEU A 143 -19.18 6.62 1.69
N LEU A 144 -18.66 7.75 1.20
CA LEU A 144 -18.70 8.08 -0.22
C LEU A 144 -17.59 7.31 -0.94
N MET A 145 -17.98 6.54 -1.95
CA MET A 145 -17.07 5.75 -2.77
C MET A 145 -17.15 6.19 -4.23
N ILE A 146 -16.06 5.98 -4.95
CA ILE A 146 -15.88 6.43 -6.32
C ILE A 146 -15.70 5.22 -7.21
N VAL A 147 -16.62 4.99 -8.14
CA VAL A 147 -16.44 4.00 -9.21
C VAL A 147 -15.57 4.62 -10.30
N THR A 148 -14.44 3.97 -10.56
CA THR A 148 -13.46 4.37 -11.57
C THR A 148 -13.55 3.54 -12.85
N TYR A 149 -14.17 2.36 -12.77
CA TYR A 149 -14.53 1.53 -13.91
C TYR A 149 -15.83 0.75 -13.64
N PRO A 150 -16.76 0.67 -14.62
CA PRO A 150 -16.75 1.40 -15.88
C PRO A 150 -16.93 2.90 -15.66
N LYS A 151 -16.34 3.72 -16.54
CA LYS A 151 -16.65 5.16 -16.57
C LYS A 151 -18.12 5.32 -17.00
N SER A 152 -18.92 5.91 -16.14
CA SER A 152 -20.34 6.19 -16.36
C SER A 152 -20.68 7.47 -15.62
N LYS A 153 -21.64 8.24 -16.14
CA LYS A 153 -22.19 9.41 -15.42
C LYS A 153 -23.41 9.06 -14.57
N ALA A 154 -23.89 7.82 -14.65
CA ALA A 154 -25.07 7.35 -13.94
C ALA A 154 -24.89 5.88 -13.58
N ILE A 155 -24.21 5.61 -12.46
CA ILE A 155 -24.33 4.32 -11.78
C ILE A 155 -25.56 4.40 -10.89
N LYS A 156 -26.55 3.56 -11.17
CA LYS A 156 -27.77 3.47 -10.37
C LYS A 156 -27.50 2.67 -9.10
N GLU A 157 -28.24 2.96 -8.04
CA GLU A 157 -28.09 2.28 -6.74
C GLU A 157 -28.11 0.74 -6.84
N LYS A 158 -28.95 0.19 -7.73
CA LYS A 158 -28.99 -1.26 -8.00
C LYS A 158 -27.65 -1.87 -8.44
N GLU A 159 -26.79 -1.09 -9.09
CA GLU A 159 -25.50 -1.52 -9.63
C GLU A 159 -24.42 -1.68 -8.56
N VAL A 160 -24.61 -1.05 -7.39
CA VAL A 160 -23.70 -1.12 -6.23
C VAL A 160 -24.38 -1.74 -5.01
N SER A 161 -25.56 -2.36 -5.20
CA SER A 161 -26.34 -2.99 -4.14
C SER A 161 -25.55 -4.04 -3.35
N TRP A 162 -24.60 -4.74 -4.01
CA TRP A 162 -23.72 -5.71 -3.38
C TRP A 162 -22.79 -5.12 -2.31
N ILE A 163 -22.36 -3.85 -2.41
CA ILE A 163 -21.65 -3.18 -1.29
C ILE A 163 -22.60 -3.01 -0.11
N LYS A 164 -23.82 -2.56 -0.38
CA LYS A 164 -24.81 -2.33 0.67
C LYS A 164 -25.18 -3.64 1.38
N SER A 165 -25.30 -4.74 0.65
CA SER A 165 -25.53 -6.07 1.22
C SER A 165 -24.32 -6.55 2.04
N PHE A 166 -23.10 -6.39 1.53
CA PHE A 166 -21.89 -6.70 2.28
C PHE A 166 -21.82 -5.92 3.60
N GLU A 167 -22.01 -4.60 3.55
CA GLU A 167 -21.95 -3.77 4.75
C GLU A 167 -23.08 -4.10 5.73
N ALA A 168 -24.29 -4.41 5.24
CA ALA A 168 -25.39 -4.85 6.08
C ALA A 168 -25.06 -6.16 6.81
N ALA A 169 -24.47 -7.13 6.11
CA ALA A 169 -24.00 -8.37 6.72
C ALA A 169 -22.87 -8.12 7.74
N LEU A 170 -21.94 -7.22 7.41
CA LEU A 170 -20.81 -6.88 8.27
C LEU A 170 -21.23 -6.22 9.59
N ILE A 171 -22.29 -5.41 9.60
CA ILE A 171 -22.80 -4.75 10.81
C ILE A 171 -23.87 -5.55 11.57
N ALA A 172 -24.36 -6.65 10.99
CA ALA A 172 -25.35 -7.51 11.64
C ALA A 172 -24.80 -8.12 12.95
N GLU A 173 -25.68 -8.59 13.82
CA GLU A 173 -25.28 -9.28 15.05
C GLU A 173 -24.45 -10.53 14.75
N GLU A 174 -24.94 -11.37 13.84
CA GLU A 174 -24.31 -12.61 13.35
C GLU A 174 -23.34 -12.36 12.19
N PHE A 175 -22.60 -11.25 12.21
CA PHE A 175 -21.71 -10.86 11.11
C PHE A 175 -20.63 -11.90 10.79
N ASP A 176 -20.19 -12.68 11.79
CA ASP A 176 -19.16 -13.71 11.69
C ASP A 176 -19.73 -15.11 11.42
N ASP A 177 -21.05 -15.25 11.20
CA ASP A 177 -21.63 -16.48 10.70
C ASP A 177 -21.07 -16.80 9.29
N PRO A 178 -20.59 -18.04 9.04
CA PRO A 178 -19.94 -18.38 7.78
C PRO A 178 -20.87 -18.43 6.56
N VAL A 179 -22.19 -18.47 6.77
CA VAL A 179 -23.21 -18.60 5.73
C VAL A 179 -24.02 -17.31 5.56
N GLU A 180 -24.43 -16.68 6.66
CA GLU A 180 -25.29 -15.49 6.67
C GLU A 180 -24.51 -14.19 6.91
N GLY A 181 -23.27 -14.29 7.41
CA GLY A 181 -22.41 -13.16 7.73
C GLY A 181 -21.69 -12.55 6.52
N TYR A 182 -20.55 -11.89 6.75
CA TYR A 182 -19.84 -11.16 5.70
C TYR A 182 -19.09 -12.06 4.71
N LEU A 183 -18.74 -13.29 5.10
CA LEU A 183 -17.83 -14.17 4.36
C LEU A 183 -18.29 -14.48 2.92
N PRO A 184 -19.57 -14.73 2.62
CA PRO A 184 -20.05 -14.95 1.25
C PRO A 184 -19.84 -13.77 0.29
N PHE A 185 -19.65 -12.56 0.82
CA PHE A 185 -19.55 -11.35 0.03
C PHE A 185 -18.12 -11.01 -0.42
N ILE A 186 -17.11 -11.56 0.25
CA ILE A 186 -15.71 -11.14 0.09
C ILE A 186 -14.76 -12.27 -0.32
N ASP A 187 -13.68 -11.89 -1.01
CA ASP A 187 -12.50 -12.74 -1.16
C ASP A 187 -11.64 -12.54 0.08
N LEU A 188 -11.88 -13.36 1.11
CA LEU A 188 -11.17 -13.28 2.39
C LEU A 188 -9.64 -13.18 2.21
N PRO A 189 -8.99 -13.98 1.33
CA PRO A 189 -7.57 -13.84 1.08
C PRO A 189 -7.15 -12.43 0.61
N SER A 190 -7.93 -11.74 -0.24
CA SER A 190 -7.60 -10.38 -0.71
C SER A 190 -7.71 -9.34 0.41
N PHE A 191 -8.70 -9.48 1.29
CA PHE A 191 -8.87 -8.61 2.44
C PHE A 191 -7.71 -8.79 3.43
N VAL A 192 -7.31 -10.03 3.68
CA VAL A 192 -6.15 -10.34 4.53
C VAL A 192 -4.85 -9.80 3.90
N ASP A 193 -4.61 -10.04 2.61
CA ASP A 193 -3.38 -9.55 1.95
C ASP A 193 -3.31 -8.01 1.92
N TYR A 194 -4.44 -7.34 1.65
CA TYR A 194 -4.51 -5.88 1.67
C TYR A 194 -4.26 -5.33 3.07
N TRP A 195 -4.87 -5.93 4.09
CA TRP A 195 -4.66 -5.58 5.48
C TRP A 195 -3.19 -5.71 5.86
N ILE A 196 -2.56 -6.87 5.59
CA ILE A 196 -1.15 -7.10 5.93
C ILE A 196 -0.27 -5.99 5.31
N VAL A 197 -0.39 -5.74 4.00
CA VAL A 197 0.46 -4.76 3.31
C VAL A 197 0.20 -3.34 3.82
N SER A 198 -1.07 -2.99 4.06
CA SER A 198 -1.45 -1.70 4.62
C SER A 198 -0.86 -1.51 6.02
N GLU A 199 -0.97 -2.53 6.87
CA GLU A 199 -0.48 -2.52 8.25
C GLU A 199 1.04 -2.52 8.35
N ILE A 200 1.78 -3.22 7.48
CA ILE A 200 3.25 -3.15 7.45
C ILE A 200 3.70 -1.69 7.22
N SER A 201 3.02 -0.96 6.36
CA SER A 201 3.40 0.41 6.02
C SER A 201 2.92 1.45 7.04
N LYS A 202 1.84 1.13 7.77
CA LYS A 202 1.01 2.07 8.54
C LYS A 202 0.66 3.36 7.79
N ASN A 203 0.47 3.29 6.47
CA ASN A 203 0.11 4.45 5.68
C ASN A 203 -1.16 5.12 6.24
N PRO A 204 -1.12 6.42 6.58
CA PRO A 204 -2.29 7.16 7.04
C PRO A 204 -3.48 7.08 6.08
N ASP A 205 -3.24 6.91 4.78
CA ASP A 205 -4.30 6.91 3.79
C ASP A 205 -4.84 5.52 3.43
N SER A 206 -4.16 4.41 3.76
CA SER A 206 -4.52 3.03 3.33
C SER A 206 -6.00 2.65 3.41
N TYR A 207 -6.75 3.25 4.33
CA TYR A 207 -8.17 3.00 4.53
C TYR A 207 -9.05 4.25 4.39
N ARG A 208 -8.45 5.42 4.23
CA ARG A 208 -9.09 6.74 4.23
C ARG A 208 -9.07 7.40 2.84
N GLY A 209 -8.13 7.05 1.99
CA GLY A 209 -7.99 7.58 0.63
C GLY A 209 -7.20 6.62 -0.23
N SER A 210 -7.34 6.68 -1.55
CA SER A 210 -6.63 5.75 -2.44
C SER A 210 -6.85 4.26 -2.11
N ALA A 211 -7.95 3.91 -1.44
CA ALA A 211 -8.26 2.54 -1.03
C ALA A 211 -9.08 1.87 -2.13
N PHE A 212 -8.42 1.16 -3.03
CA PHE A 212 -9.07 0.52 -4.18
C PHE A 212 -9.69 -0.83 -3.81
N MET A 213 -10.77 -1.13 -4.53
CA MET A 213 -11.48 -2.39 -4.52
C MET A 213 -11.91 -2.75 -5.93
N HIS A 214 -12.15 -4.03 -6.17
CA HIS A 214 -12.71 -4.50 -7.43
C HIS A 214 -13.62 -5.69 -7.20
N LYS A 215 -14.59 -5.86 -8.10
CA LYS A 215 -15.52 -6.99 -8.09
C LYS A 215 -15.64 -7.54 -9.50
N ASP A 216 -15.23 -8.78 -9.70
CA ASP A 216 -15.48 -9.46 -10.97
C ASP A 216 -16.93 -9.94 -11.04
N ARG A 217 -17.42 -10.16 -12.26
CA ARG A 217 -18.78 -10.62 -12.53
C ARG A 217 -19.05 -11.96 -11.84
N GLY A 218 -20.11 -12.01 -11.03
CA GLY A 218 -20.47 -13.19 -10.23
C GLY A 218 -19.46 -13.58 -9.15
N GLY A 219 -18.34 -12.88 -9.01
CA GLY A 219 -17.31 -13.14 -8.01
C GLY A 219 -17.47 -12.27 -6.77
N PRO A 220 -16.76 -12.58 -5.67
CA PRO A 220 -16.82 -11.79 -4.45
C PRO A 220 -16.11 -10.43 -4.62
N LEU A 221 -16.36 -9.53 -3.65
CA LEU A 221 -15.62 -8.28 -3.51
C LEU A 221 -14.16 -8.56 -3.13
N LYS A 222 -13.22 -7.88 -3.79
CA LYS A 222 -11.78 -7.96 -3.52
C LYS A 222 -11.23 -6.61 -3.10
N MET A 223 -10.37 -6.61 -2.08
CA MET A 223 -9.57 -5.45 -1.70
C MET A 223 -8.34 -5.30 -2.60
N GLY A 224 -7.91 -4.06 -2.79
CA GLY A 224 -6.77 -3.69 -3.60
C GLY A 224 -7.10 -3.46 -5.07
N PRO A 225 -6.08 -3.09 -5.86
CA PRO A 225 -4.65 -3.05 -5.50
C PRO A 225 -4.28 -1.89 -4.56
N VAL A 226 -3.15 -2.00 -3.86
CA VAL A 226 -2.62 -0.91 -3.02
C VAL A 226 -2.16 0.28 -3.89
N TRP A 227 -2.34 1.50 -3.37
CA TRP A 227 -1.97 2.74 -4.05
C TRP A 227 -1.60 3.85 -3.06
N ASP A 228 -0.63 4.70 -3.42
CA ASP A 228 -0.32 5.97 -2.75
C ASP A 228 0.20 5.86 -1.30
N TYR A 229 1.42 5.32 -1.15
CA TYR A 229 2.08 5.00 0.13
C TYR A 229 3.32 5.86 0.42
N ASN A 230 3.45 7.04 -0.20
CA ASN A 230 4.59 7.92 0.05
C ASN A 230 4.63 8.52 1.45
N GLU A 231 3.52 8.51 2.18
CA GLU A 231 3.44 9.02 3.56
C GLU A 231 3.50 7.91 4.62
N ALA A 232 4.01 6.75 4.25
CA ALA A 232 4.10 5.59 5.12
C ALA A 232 5.47 5.47 5.80
N PHE A 233 5.65 4.42 6.60
CA PHE A 233 6.94 4.01 7.16
C PHE A 233 7.67 5.09 7.96
N GLY A 234 7.09 5.51 9.08
CA GLY A 234 7.71 6.49 9.96
C GLY A 234 7.55 7.95 9.49
N THR A 235 6.92 8.16 8.34
CA THR A 235 6.54 9.48 7.83
C THR A 235 5.05 9.71 8.04
N CYS A 236 4.62 10.97 8.16
CA CYS A 236 3.21 11.33 8.22
C CYS A 236 3.06 12.79 7.77
N CYS A 237 2.06 13.12 6.96
CA CYS A 237 1.62 14.51 6.82
C CYS A 237 0.61 14.87 7.92
N GLY A 238 0.57 16.14 8.29
CA GLY A 238 -0.19 16.65 9.43
C GLY A 238 -1.70 16.75 9.20
N PHE A 239 -2.41 15.63 9.20
CA PHE A 239 -3.80 15.62 9.68
C PHE A 239 -3.81 15.48 11.21
N PRO A 240 -4.75 16.12 11.93
CA PRO A 240 -4.74 16.14 13.39
C PRO A 240 -5.25 14.79 13.90
N ILE A 241 -4.41 13.78 13.78
CA ILE A 241 -4.53 12.56 14.54
C ILE A 241 -3.79 12.83 15.85
N GLU A 242 -4.56 12.96 16.93
CA GLU A 242 -3.98 13.14 18.26
C GLU A 242 -3.12 11.92 18.61
N GLY A 243 -1.83 12.18 18.85
CA GLY A 243 -0.73 11.21 18.78
C GLY A 243 0.57 11.85 18.23
N PHE A 244 0.44 12.87 17.38
CA PHE A 244 1.56 13.71 16.94
C PHE A 244 2.28 14.43 18.10
N GLN A 245 1.54 14.79 19.15
CA GLN A 245 2.05 15.61 20.27
C GLN A 245 3.03 14.88 21.21
N ASN A 246 3.16 13.55 21.09
CA ASN A 246 4.11 12.72 21.87
C ASN A 246 5.01 11.85 20.96
N ASN A 247 5.56 12.42 19.88
CA ASN A 247 6.38 11.69 18.89
C ASN A 247 5.68 10.46 18.26
N GLY A 248 4.35 10.43 18.20
CA GLY A 248 3.60 9.34 17.57
C GLY A 248 3.46 8.05 18.39
N ARG A 249 4.01 7.95 19.61
CA ARG A 249 4.01 6.71 20.41
C ARG A 249 2.58 6.19 20.67
N SER A 250 2.32 4.93 20.29
CA SER A 250 1.15 4.18 20.74
C SER A 250 1.42 3.61 22.14
N THR A 251 0.37 3.47 22.96
CA THR A 251 0.41 2.74 24.25
C THR A 251 0.02 1.27 24.09
N GLY A 252 0.10 0.73 22.88
CA GLY A 252 -0.28 -0.66 22.55
C GLY A 252 -1.78 -0.92 22.51
N ARG A 253 -2.63 -0.04 23.05
CA ARG A 253 -4.11 -0.19 23.04
C ARG A 253 -4.81 0.51 21.88
N SER A 254 -4.10 1.37 21.14
CA SER A 254 -4.65 2.26 20.10
C SER A 254 -3.84 2.18 18.81
N GLY A 255 -4.48 2.47 17.67
CA GLY A 255 -3.73 2.69 16.43
C GLY A 255 -2.81 3.89 16.58
N GLY A 256 -1.49 3.69 16.62
CA GLY A 256 -0.53 4.79 16.62
C GLY A 256 -0.45 5.46 15.24
N SER A 257 0.07 6.69 15.16
CA SER A 257 0.32 7.33 13.86
C SER A 257 1.37 6.55 13.05
N ALA A 258 1.50 6.87 11.76
CA ALA A 258 2.51 6.28 10.88
C ALA A 258 3.96 6.47 11.38
N ILE A 259 4.19 7.39 12.33
CA ILE A 259 5.49 7.63 12.96
C ILE A 259 5.88 6.47 13.90
N SER A 260 4.92 5.86 14.60
CA SER A 260 5.22 4.74 15.51
C SER A 260 5.15 3.40 14.77
N PRO A 261 6.09 2.47 15.00
CA PRO A 261 6.02 1.11 14.46
C PRO A 261 4.95 0.26 15.17
N GLU A 262 4.30 0.77 16.22
CA GLU A 262 3.37 0.01 17.05
C GLU A 262 1.91 0.41 16.81
N GLY A 263 1.00 -0.52 17.10
CA GLY A 263 -0.45 -0.35 16.96
C GLY A 263 -0.95 -0.56 15.52
N TRP A 264 -2.19 -0.99 15.39
CA TRP A 264 -2.84 -1.21 14.10
C TRP A 264 -3.37 0.11 13.50
N ARG A 265 -3.06 0.38 12.23
CA ARG A 265 -3.52 1.59 11.53
C ARG A 265 -5.04 1.65 11.49
N PHE A 266 -5.75 0.56 11.20
CA PHE A 266 -7.23 0.56 11.16
C PHE A 266 -7.89 0.92 12.51
N SER A 267 -7.15 0.86 13.62
CA SER A 267 -7.64 1.18 14.97
C SER A 267 -7.35 2.62 15.41
N ILE A 268 -6.79 3.46 14.53
CA ILE A 268 -6.38 4.83 14.89
C ILE A 268 -7.56 5.69 15.36
N CYS A 269 -8.72 5.54 14.70
CA CYS A 269 -9.97 6.21 15.05
C CYS A 269 -10.95 5.31 15.84
N ALA A 270 -10.46 4.19 16.41
CA ALA A 270 -11.24 3.43 17.38
C ALA A 270 -11.52 4.26 18.65
N GLU A 271 -10.60 5.18 18.96
CA GLU A 271 -10.75 6.19 20.00
C GLU A 271 -11.23 7.51 19.38
N PRO A 272 -12.50 7.93 19.57
CA PRO A 272 -13.08 9.06 18.83
C PRO A 272 -12.33 10.40 18.98
N TRP A 273 -11.68 10.62 20.12
CA TRP A 273 -10.91 11.83 20.40
C TRP A 273 -9.65 11.97 19.52
N ARG A 274 -9.12 10.87 18.97
CA ARG A 274 -7.96 10.89 18.08
C ARG A 274 -8.27 11.41 16.69
N CYS A 275 -9.51 11.29 16.23
CA CYS A 275 -9.91 11.63 14.87
C CYS A 275 -11.07 12.62 14.85
N ARG A 276 -10.87 13.77 15.51
CA ARG A 276 -11.89 14.82 15.63
C ARG A 276 -12.26 15.48 14.31
N VAL A 277 -11.33 15.52 13.35
CA VAL A 277 -11.53 16.19 12.05
C VAL A 277 -12.10 15.26 10.99
N ASP A 278 -11.82 13.96 11.07
CA ASP A 278 -12.48 12.94 10.25
C ASP A 278 -12.68 11.66 11.08
N PRO A 279 -13.83 11.54 11.76
CA PRO A 279 -14.11 10.41 12.63
C PRO A 279 -14.49 9.14 11.85
N LEU A 280 -14.76 9.23 10.55
CA LEU A 280 -15.23 8.09 9.76
C LEU A 280 -14.09 7.13 9.42
N ASP A 281 -12.88 7.66 9.16
CA ASP A 281 -11.67 6.88 8.86
C ASP A 281 -11.85 5.84 7.74
N GLY A 282 -12.81 6.09 6.86
CA GLY A 282 -13.11 5.29 5.68
C GLY A 282 -13.34 3.81 5.95
N VAL A 283 -12.73 2.97 5.12
CA VAL A 283 -12.85 1.51 5.20
C VAL A 283 -12.14 0.92 6.41
N SER A 284 -11.51 1.72 7.29
CA SER A 284 -11.02 1.24 8.60
C SER A 284 -12.18 0.73 9.45
N LEU A 285 -13.40 1.27 9.25
CA LEU A 285 -14.61 0.75 9.88
C LEU A 285 -14.86 -0.71 9.52
N TRP A 286 -14.61 -1.11 8.26
CA TRP A 286 -14.73 -2.51 7.85
C TRP A 286 -13.71 -3.38 8.59
N TYR A 287 -12.43 -2.99 8.60
CA TYR A 287 -11.38 -3.75 9.26
C TYR A 287 -11.53 -3.82 10.77
N ARG A 288 -12.06 -2.78 11.42
CA ARG A 288 -12.40 -2.83 12.85
C ARG A 288 -13.43 -3.91 13.16
N ARG A 289 -14.43 -4.09 12.28
CA ARG A 289 -15.45 -5.12 12.43
C ARG A 289 -14.92 -6.50 12.06
N LEU A 290 -14.22 -6.64 10.93
CA LEU A 290 -13.55 -7.88 10.53
C LEU A 290 -12.59 -8.40 11.61
N TRP A 291 -11.85 -7.51 12.27
CA TRP A 291 -10.90 -7.91 13.33
C TRP A 291 -11.57 -8.50 14.58
N GLN A 292 -12.87 -8.27 14.78
CA GLN A 292 -13.62 -8.88 15.90
C GLN A 292 -13.87 -10.37 15.63
N ASP A 293 -14.00 -10.78 14.37
CA ASP A 293 -14.15 -12.18 13.97
C ASP A 293 -12.85 -12.97 14.23
N PRO A 294 -12.87 -14.02 15.08
CA PRO A 294 -11.73 -14.90 15.29
C PRO A 294 -11.20 -15.56 14.01
N SER A 295 -12.05 -15.87 13.04
CA SER A 295 -11.70 -16.52 11.78
C SER A 295 -10.88 -15.61 10.87
N PHE A 296 -11.21 -14.31 10.82
CA PHE A 296 -10.40 -13.32 10.13
C PHE A 296 -9.00 -13.21 10.75
N ARG A 297 -8.91 -13.13 12.09
CA ARG A 297 -7.64 -13.05 12.82
C ARG A 297 -6.77 -14.29 12.58
N ALA A 298 -7.35 -15.49 12.67
CA ALA A 298 -6.65 -16.74 12.38
C ALA A 298 -6.15 -16.77 10.92
N SER A 299 -6.94 -16.28 9.97
CA SER A 299 -6.52 -16.16 8.56
C SER A 299 -5.36 -15.18 8.38
N ALA A 300 -5.38 -14.06 9.11
CA ALA A 300 -4.28 -13.10 9.12
C ALA A 300 -2.99 -13.67 9.71
N GLU A 301 -3.07 -14.39 10.83
CA GLU A 301 -1.93 -15.08 11.46
C GLU A 301 -1.30 -16.13 10.54
N VAL A 302 -2.11 -17.04 9.97
CA VAL A 302 -1.62 -18.09 9.05
C VAL A 302 -0.96 -17.44 7.84
N ARG A 303 -1.58 -16.40 7.29
CA ARG A 303 -1.06 -15.71 6.13
C ARG A 303 0.24 -14.96 6.43
N TRP A 304 0.30 -14.26 7.57
CA TRP A 304 1.50 -13.57 8.05
C TRP A 304 2.66 -14.54 8.24
N THR A 305 2.43 -15.66 8.94
CA THR A 305 3.42 -16.73 9.16
C THR A 305 4.04 -17.19 7.84
N ARG A 306 3.20 -17.49 6.84
CA ARG A 306 3.66 -17.94 5.53
C ARG A 306 4.47 -16.88 4.80
N LEU A 307 4.06 -15.61 4.87
CA LEU A 307 4.76 -14.52 4.21
C LEU A 307 6.12 -14.26 4.89
N ARG A 308 6.17 -14.23 6.23
CA ARG A 308 7.39 -14.02 7.02
C ARG A 308 8.42 -15.13 6.87
N ALA A 309 7.97 -16.38 6.69
CA ALA A 309 8.84 -17.50 6.36
C ALA A 309 9.44 -17.44 4.93
N GLY A 310 9.05 -16.47 4.10
CA GLY A 310 9.50 -16.39 2.71
C GLY A 310 9.55 -14.96 2.18
N ALA A 311 8.53 -14.59 1.41
CA ALA A 311 8.49 -13.34 0.64
C ALA A 311 8.72 -12.07 1.47
N PHE A 312 8.30 -12.07 2.73
CA PHE A 312 8.40 -10.94 3.65
C PHE A 312 9.47 -11.15 4.73
N SER A 313 10.34 -12.16 4.61
CA SER A 313 11.46 -12.34 5.54
C SER A 313 12.35 -11.09 5.59
N ASP A 314 13.05 -10.90 6.72
CA ASP A 314 13.92 -9.75 6.95
C ASP A 314 14.94 -9.56 5.83
N GLU A 315 15.55 -10.66 5.37
CA GLU A 315 16.49 -10.67 4.26
C GLU A 315 15.86 -10.12 2.98
N ARG A 316 14.65 -10.58 2.63
CA ARG A 316 13.96 -10.16 1.41
C ARG A 316 13.50 -8.71 1.48
N VAL A 317 13.03 -8.26 2.63
CA VAL A 317 12.62 -6.86 2.83
C VAL A 317 13.82 -5.92 2.77
N LYS A 318 14.91 -6.25 3.47
CA LYS A 318 16.18 -5.49 3.41
C LYS A 318 16.77 -5.52 2.01
N GLY A 319 16.66 -6.63 1.29
CA GLY A 319 17.08 -6.75 -0.11
C GLY A 319 16.41 -5.74 -1.03
N ILE A 320 15.09 -5.53 -0.90
CA ILE A 320 14.36 -4.50 -1.68
C ILE A 320 14.95 -3.10 -1.44
N ILE A 321 15.26 -2.77 -0.18
CA ILE A 321 15.84 -1.48 0.21
C ILE A 321 17.27 -1.36 -0.32
N ALA A 322 18.08 -2.41 -0.17
CA ALA A 322 19.46 -2.43 -0.64
C ALA A 322 19.56 -2.25 -2.16
N ASP A 323 18.71 -2.93 -2.92
CA ASP A 323 18.64 -2.79 -4.39
C ASP A 323 18.24 -1.37 -4.79
N ALA A 324 17.22 -0.79 -4.13
CA ALA A 324 16.80 0.58 -4.37
C ALA A 324 17.92 1.58 -4.03
N ARG A 325 18.61 1.38 -2.89
CA ARG A 325 19.73 2.20 -2.44
C ARG A 325 20.90 2.15 -3.42
N LEU A 326 21.21 0.98 -3.97
CA LEU A 326 22.27 0.84 -4.99
C LEU A 326 21.88 1.57 -6.28
N GLY A 327 20.66 1.33 -6.77
CA GLY A 327 20.20 1.89 -8.04
C GLY A 327 19.97 3.41 -8.01
N LEU A 328 19.64 3.98 -6.86
CA LEU A 328 19.32 5.40 -6.72
C LEU A 328 20.49 6.29 -6.32
N LYS A 329 21.61 5.73 -5.87
CA LYS A 329 22.69 6.48 -5.21
C LYS A 329 23.01 7.81 -5.89
N ASP A 330 23.45 7.78 -7.15
CA ASP A 330 23.87 9.00 -7.84
C ASP A 330 22.68 9.90 -8.24
N ALA A 331 21.53 9.29 -8.55
CA ALA A 331 20.33 10.02 -8.96
C ALA A 331 19.71 10.79 -7.79
N ALA A 332 19.75 10.22 -6.58
CA ALA A 332 19.32 10.88 -5.36
C ALA A 332 20.14 12.15 -5.09
N LEU A 333 21.47 12.10 -5.21
CA LEU A 333 22.33 13.27 -5.03
C LEU A 333 21.94 14.41 -6.00
N ARG A 334 21.70 14.07 -7.28
CA ARG A 334 21.22 15.03 -8.28
C ARG A 334 19.84 15.57 -7.94
N ASN A 335 18.93 14.71 -7.46
CA ASN A 335 17.59 15.10 -7.08
C ASN A 335 17.59 16.09 -5.90
N TYR A 336 18.34 15.80 -4.84
CA TYR A 336 18.51 16.71 -3.70
C TYR A 336 19.13 18.04 -4.11
N LYS A 337 20.08 18.04 -5.05
CA LYS A 337 20.65 19.27 -5.59
C LYS A 337 19.62 20.08 -6.38
N ARG A 338 18.81 19.42 -7.21
CA ARG A 338 17.73 20.04 -8.00
C ARG A 338 16.65 20.63 -7.09
N TRP A 339 16.20 19.88 -6.10
CA TRP A 339 15.09 20.21 -5.21
C TRP A 339 15.55 20.65 -3.82
N LYS A 340 16.71 21.31 -3.71
CA LYS A 340 17.35 21.66 -2.44
C LYS A 340 16.49 22.46 -1.46
N ARG A 341 15.54 23.26 -1.98
CA ARG A 341 14.62 24.06 -1.15
C ARG A 341 13.55 23.21 -0.48
N VAL A 342 13.11 22.13 -1.14
CA VAL A 342 12.08 21.22 -0.64
C VAL A 342 12.72 20.15 0.25
N LEU A 343 13.84 19.57 -0.21
CA LEU A 343 14.47 18.43 0.45
C LEU A 343 15.59 18.80 1.43
N GLY A 344 15.90 20.09 1.61
CA GLY A 344 16.98 20.54 2.49
C GLY A 344 18.40 20.25 1.96
N GLY A 345 18.54 20.02 0.65
CA GLY A 345 19.80 19.69 -0.01
C GLY A 345 20.88 20.78 0.02
N GLY A 346 22.04 20.47 -0.56
CA GLY A 346 23.22 21.33 -0.64
C GLY A 346 24.28 20.73 -1.57
N ASN A 347 25.53 20.66 -1.10
CA ASN A 347 26.61 19.98 -1.82
C ASN A 347 26.43 18.45 -1.78
N ASP A 348 27.17 17.74 -2.62
CA ASP A 348 27.02 16.30 -2.82
C ASP A 348 27.25 15.49 -1.53
N ALA A 349 28.23 15.89 -0.70
CA ALA A 349 28.49 15.26 0.60
C ALA A 349 27.32 15.42 1.59
N LYS A 350 26.74 16.63 1.67
CA LYS A 350 25.54 16.89 2.49
C LYS A 350 24.35 16.09 1.96
N ASN A 351 24.13 16.06 0.65
CA ASN A 351 23.03 15.33 0.02
C ASN A 351 23.14 13.83 0.30
N ALA A 352 24.33 13.26 0.13
CA ALA A 352 24.59 11.85 0.44
C ALA A 352 24.29 11.54 1.90
N LYS A 353 24.75 12.39 2.85
CA LYS A 353 24.49 12.18 4.28
C LYS A 353 23.00 12.23 4.62
N ILE A 354 22.26 13.23 4.10
CA ILE A 354 20.82 13.36 4.35
C ILE A 354 20.09 12.14 3.78
N TRP A 355 20.32 11.82 2.51
CA TRP A 355 19.61 10.72 1.87
C TRP A 355 19.90 9.38 2.56
N GLN A 356 21.17 9.11 2.87
CA GLN A 356 21.57 7.90 3.60
C GLN A 356 20.83 7.78 4.95
N ALA A 357 20.79 8.87 5.73
CA ALA A 357 20.08 8.88 7.00
C ALA A 357 18.57 8.63 6.85
N GLU A 358 17.95 9.17 5.80
CA GLU A 358 16.51 8.98 5.55
C GLU A 358 16.19 7.53 5.11
N VAL A 359 17.06 6.90 4.33
CA VAL A 359 16.91 5.47 3.96
C VAL A 359 17.18 4.56 5.15
N ASP A 360 18.20 4.86 5.98
CA ASP A 360 18.49 4.09 7.20
C ASP A 360 17.35 4.21 8.23
N ALA A 361 16.73 5.38 8.36
CA ALA A 361 15.56 5.58 9.21
C ALA A 361 14.35 4.78 8.70
N LEU A 362 14.09 4.80 7.38
CA LEU A 362 13.05 3.98 6.74
C LEU A 362 13.26 2.48 7.02
N GLU A 363 14.48 2.00 6.83
CA GLU A 363 14.83 0.59 7.04
C GLU A 363 14.67 0.20 8.52
N THR A 364 15.21 1.00 9.44
CA THR A 364 15.11 0.76 10.88
C THR A 364 13.64 0.69 11.32
N TRP A 365 12.84 1.69 10.93
CA TRP A 365 11.41 1.72 11.26
C TRP A 365 10.67 0.50 10.74
N LEU A 366 10.95 0.08 9.49
CA LEU A 366 10.30 -1.07 8.90
C LEU A 366 10.67 -2.36 9.65
N MET A 367 11.93 -2.52 10.04
CA MET A 367 12.34 -3.68 10.82
C MET A 367 11.69 -3.72 12.21
N GLU A 368 11.60 -2.58 12.90
CA GLU A 368 10.88 -2.47 14.18
C GLU A 368 9.39 -2.80 14.01
N ARG A 369 8.77 -2.36 12.90
CA ARG A 369 7.37 -2.65 12.59
C ARG A 369 7.12 -4.13 12.33
N LEU A 370 7.98 -4.78 11.55
CA LEU A 370 7.87 -6.23 11.29
C LEU A 370 8.00 -7.02 12.59
N LEU A 371 8.98 -6.68 13.43
CA LEU A 371 9.16 -7.30 14.73
C LEU A 371 7.94 -7.11 15.64
N TRP A 372 7.36 -5.91 15.66
CA TRP A 372 6.13 -5.66 16.41
C TRP A 372 4.97 -6.51 15.89
N MET A 373 4.77 -6.57 14.56
CA MET A 373 3.71 -7.39 13.96
C MET A 373 3.92 -8.88 14.23
N ASP A 374 5.16 -9.37 14.21
CA ASP A 374 5.50 -10.75 14.61
C ASP A 374 5.02 -11.00 16.05
N ALA A 375 5.33 -10.13 17.00
CA ALA A 375 4.89 -10.27 18.39
C ALA A 375 3.35 -10.20 18.57
N GLN A 376 2.64 -9.45 17.72
CA GLN A 376 1.17 -9.36 17.82
C GLN A 376 0.44 -10.54 17.19
N LEU A 377 0.99 -11.13 16.12
CA LEU A 377 0.32 -12.16 15.34
C LEU A 377 0.78 -13.57 15.70
N LEU A 378 2.03 -13.75 16.16
CA LEU A 378 2.61 -15.06 16.45
C LEU A 378 2.70 -15.34 17.97
N GLY A 379 2.35 -14.36 18.81
CA GLY A 379 2.60 -14.38 20.24
C GLY A 379 4.07 -14.06 20.58
N GLU A 380 4.47 -14.25 21.84
CA GLU A 380 5.89 -14.14 22.20
C GLU A 380 6.68 -15.19 21.42
N LEU A 381 7.49 -14.74 20.46
CA LEU A 381 8.60 -15.54 19.95
C LEU A 381 9.36 -16.04 21.18
N PRO A 382 9.61 -17.34 21.35
CA PRO A 382 10.43 -17.80 22.45
C PRO A 382 11.72 -16.98 22.39
N SER A 383 12.06 -16.35 23.52
CA SER A 383 13.33 -15.67 23.65
C SER A 383 14.40 -16.60 23.11
N LEU A 384 15.34 -16.07 22.32
CA LEU A 384 16.57 -16.77 22.00
C LEU A 384 17.32 -16.94 23.33
N GLY A 385 16.87 -17.90 24.12
CA GLY A 385 17.55 -18.41 25.29
C GLY A 385 18.89 -18.92 24.80
N GLU A 386 19.92 -18.45 25.47
CA GLU A 386 21.32 -18.78 25.26
C GLU A 386 21.46 -20.23 24.80
N ILE A 387 22.01 -20.42 23.59
CA ILE A 387 22.50 -21.73 23.16
C ILE A 387 23.52 -22.14 24.23
N PRO A 388 23.30 -23.25 24.97
CA PRO A 388 24.30 -23.73 25.89
C PRO A 388 25.54 -24.07 25.07
N ASP A 389 26.65 -23.41 25.39
CA ASP A 389 27.94 -23.67 24.78
C ASP A 389 28.28 -25.14 25.00
N SER A 390 28.18 -25.96 23.95
CA SER A 390 28.51 -27.38 24.01
C SER A 390 30.03 -27.53 23.95
N SER A 391 30.70 -27.06 24.99
CA SER A 391 32.04 -27.51 25.37
C SER A 391 31.88 -28.39 26.60
N ASP A 392 31.46 -29.63 26.41
CA ASP A 392 31.87 -30.67 27.34
C ASP A 392 32.40 -31.88 26.58
N GLY A 393 33.69 -32.08 26.75
CA GLY A 393 34.45 -33.18 26.19
C GLY A 393 34.00 -34.47 26.83
N GLY A 394 33.88 -35.50 26.00
CA GLY A 394 33.43 -36.81 26.45
C GLY A 394 34.28 -37.39 27.58
N GLN A 395 33.60 -38.07 28.50
CA GLN A 395 34.15 -39.28 29.11
C GLN A 395 33.08 -40.37 29.14
N HIS A 396 33.45 -41.51 28.56
CA HIS A 396 32.84 -42.81 28.74
C HIS A 396 32.64 -43.14 30.24
N GLN A 397 31.55 -43.82 30.60
CA GLN A 397 31.62 -45.21 31.08
C GLN A 397 30.24 -45.83 31.40
N HIS A 398 30.11 -47.06 30.89
CA HIS A 398 29.45 -48.26 31.40
C HIS A 398 27.98 -48.28 31.83
N GLN A 399 27.26 -49.11 31.07
CA GLN A 399 26.08 -49.90 31.41
C GLN A 399 26.12 -50.52 32.81
N HIS A 400 24.98 -50.45 33.50
CA HIS A 400 24.47 -51.60 34.24
C HIS A 400 22.94 -51.56 34.29
N GLU A 401 22.31 -52.57 33.68
CA GLU A 401 20.93 -52.95 33.92
C GLU A 401 20.80 -53.59 35.32
N GLN A 402 19.77 -53.18 36.04
CA GLN A 402 18.97 -53.88 37.07
C GLN A 402 17.79 -52.91 37.31
N GLY A 403 16.52 -53.25 37.23
CA GLY A 403 15.85 -54.49 37.60
C GLY A 403 14.77 -54.13 38.62
N ASP A 404 13.55 -53.99 38.13
CA ASP A 404 12.28 -54.32 38.81
C ASP A 404 11.65 -53.45 39.92
N ALA A 405 10.31 -53.54 39.92
CA ALA A 405 9.35 -53.39 41.02
C ALA A 405 8.92 -51.99 41.57
N SER A 406 7.84 -51.48 40.97
CA SER A 406 6.49 -51.27 41.59
C SER A 406 6.27 -50.51 42.91
N VAL A 407 5.20 -49.69 42.86
CA VAL A 407 4.27 -49.22 43.91
C VAL A 407 4.69 -48.02 44.78
N GLY A 408 3.87 -46.95 44.70
CA GLY A 408 3.84 -45.81 45.59
C GLY A 408 3.20 -44.59 44.97
#